data_AF-B2CW68-F1
#
_entry.id   AF-B2CW68-F1
#
_cell.length_a   1.000
_cell.length_b   1.000
_cell.length_c   1.000
_cell.angle_alpha   90.00
_cell.angle_beta   90.00
_cell.angle_gamma   90.00
#
_symmetry.space_group_name_H-M   'P 1'
#
loop_
_entity.id
_entity.type
_entity.pdbx_description
1 polymer ?
#
loop_
_entity_poly.entity_id
_entity_poly.type
_entity_poly.pdbx_seq_one_letter_code
_entity_poly.pdbx_strand_id
1 'polypeptide(L)' 'MDYSQFSNLTIQGDFTNNQGTINYLVRGGQVATLNVGNAAAMLFNNNVDSATGFYQPLMKINSAQDLIKN' A
#
# COMPACT_ATOMS: atom_id res chain seq x y z
N MET A 1 7.22 -0.82 -1.43
CA MET A 1 6.93 0.04 -2.60
C MET A 1 6.40 1.36 -2.09
N ASP A 2 6.96 2.51 -2.48
CA ASP A 2 6.38 3.81 -2.15
C ASP A 2 5.51 4.29 -3.33
N TYR A 3 4.24 4.56 -3.06
CA TYR A 3 3.25 4.86 -4.09
C TYR A 3 2.46 6.14 -3.78
N SER A 4 2.31 6.99 -4.79
CA SER A 4 1.64 8.28 -4.67
C SER A 4 1.04 8.70 -6.02
N GLN A 5 0.29 9.79 -6.03
CA GLN A 5 -0.24 10.37 -7.28
C GLN A 5 0.85 10.78 -8.29
N PHE A 6 2.11 10.95 -7.85
CA PHE A 6 3.23 11.31 -8.73
C PHE A 6 3.94 10.09 -9.33
N SER A 7 3.61 8.87 -8.88
CA SER A 7 4.29 7.65 -9.30
C SER A 7 3.90 7.19 -10.72
N ASN A 8 2.79 7.72 -11.29
CA ASN A 8 2.27 7.41 -12.62
C ASN A 8 2.39 5.92 -13.02
N LEU A 9 1.92 5.01 -12.15
CA LEU A 9 1.98 3.57 -12.37
C LEU A 9 0.60 3.03 -12.72
N THR A 10 0.50 2.39 -13.89
CA THR A 10 -0.65 1.56 -14.28
C THR A 10 -0.14 0.17 -14.61
N ILE A 11 -0.69 -0.85 -13.95
CA ILE A 11 -0.31 -2.25 -14.16
C ILE A 11 -1.37 -2.87 -15.06
N GLN A 12 -1.01 -3.24 -16.29
CA GLN A 12 -1.97 -3.83 -17.24
C GLN A 12 -2.27 -5.32 -16.98
N GLY A 13 -1.36 -6.02 -16.30
CA GLY A 13 -1.48 -7.44 -15.99
C GLY A 13 -1.77 -7.69 -14.52
N ASP A 14 -1.17 -8.76 -14.00
CA ASP A 14 -1.26 -9.12 -12.59
C ASP A 14 -0.30 -8.30 -11.71
N PHE A 15 -0.71 -8.10 -10.47
CA PHE A 15 0.13 -7.55 -9.42
C PHE A 15 0.25 -8.55 -8.27
N THR A 16 1.48 -8.88 -7.88
CA THR A 16 1.73 -9.76 -6.74
C THR A 16 2.55 -9.00 -5.69
N ASN A 17 1.95 -8.79 -4.52
CA ASN A 17 2.67 -8.40 -3.32
C ASN A 17 2.93 -9.64 -2.47
N ASN A 18 4.13 -10.21 -2.58
CA ASN A 18 4.53 -11.38 -1.81
C ASN A 18 5.19 -10.96 -0.50
N GLN A 19 4.39 -10.79 0.56
CA GLN A 19 4.86 -10.47 1.92
C GLN A 19 5.67 -9.17 1.99
N GLY A 20 5.36 -8.21 1.11
CA GLY A 20 5.93 -6.87 1.12
C GLY A 20 4.92 -5.82 1.62
N THR A 21 5.41 -4.61 1.81
CA THR A 21 4.60 -3.46 2.22
C THR A 21 4.54 -2.40 1.11
N ILE A 22 3.33 -1.91 0.83
CA ILE A 22 3.10 -0.73 -0.01
C ILE A 22 2.89 0.49 0.92
N ASN A 23 3.75 1.49 0.81
CA ASN A 23 3.61 2.75 1.53
C ASN A 23 2.90 3.76 0.63
N TYR A 24 1.64 4.05 0.93
CA TYR A 24 0.88 5.12 0.31
C TYR A 24 1.21 6.45 0.96
N LEU A 25 1.31 7.47 0.12
CA LEU A 25 1.58 8.83 0.53
C LEU A 25 0.34 9.70 0.34
N VAL A 26 -0.11 10.33 1.42
CA VAL A 26 -1.23 11.27 1.37
C VAL A 26 -0.79 12.57 0.70
N ARG A 27 -1.60 13.05 -0.26
CA ARG A 27 -1.43 14.34 -0.93
C ARG A 27 -2.78 14.98 -1.19
N GLY A 28 -2.93 16.26 -0.86
CA GLY A 28 -4.22 16.94 -0.99
C GLY A 28 -5.35 16.25 -0.21
N GLY A 29 -5.01 15.55 0.87
CA GLY A 29 -5.97 14.77 1.66
C GLY A 29 -6.44 13.45 1.05
N GLN A 30 -5.80 12.99 -0.04
CA GLN A 30 -6.17 11.77 -0.77
C GLN A 30 -4.98 10.81 -0.91
N VAL A 31 -5.29 9.56 -1.23
CA VAL A 31 -4.34 8.53 -1.69
C VAL A 31 -4.61 8.21 -3.15
N ALA A 32 -3.57 7.87 -3.91
CA ALA A 32 -3.74 7.43 -5.29
C ALA A 32 -4.18 5.96 -5.34
N THR A 33 -5.11 5.62 -6.24
CA THR A 33 -5.47 4.22 -6.54
C THR A 33 -4.34 3.53 -7.30
N LEU A 34 -3.93 2.34 -6.86
CA LEU A 34 -3.04 1.46 -7.63
C LEU A 34 -3.89 0.61 -8.57
N ASN A 35 -3.89 0.96 -9.87
CA ASN A 35 -4.70 0.27 -10.87
C ASN A 35 -3.99 -1.00 -11.36
N VAL A 36 -4.65 -2.14 -11.19
CA VAL A 36 -4.21 -3.47 -11.62
C VAL A 36 -5.21 -4.02 -12.63
N GLY A 37 -4.73 -4.40 -13.82
CA GLY A 37 -5.56 -4.68 -14.98
C GLY A 37 -6.17 -6.09 -15.01
N ASN A 38 -5.60 -7.05 -14.29
CA ASN A 38 -6.14 -8.40 -14.19
C ASN A 38 -6.39 -8.82 -12.73
N ALA A 39 -5.43 -9.47 -12.07
CA ALA A 39 -5.58 -9.92 -10.69
C ALA A 39 -4.53 -9.31 -9.76
N ALA A 40 -4.90 -9.08 -8.50
CA ALA A 40 -3.98 -8.71 -7.44
C ALA A 40 -3.86 -9.86 -6.42
N ALA A 41 -2.66 -10.38 -6.23
CA ALA A 41 -2.35 -11.36 -5.19
C ALA A 41 -1.60 -10.68 -4.04
N MET A 42 -2.20 -10.72 -2.85
CA MET A 42 -1.64 -10.16 -1.62
C MET A 42 -1.32 -11.30 -0.66
N LEU A 43 -0.04 -11.68 -0.56
CA LEU A 43 0.40 -12.79 0.29
C LEU A 43 0.95 -12.24 1.60
N PHE A 44 0.59 -12.90 2.70
CA PHE A 44 1.00 -12.53 4.05
C PHE A 44 1.69 -13.71 4.76
N ASN A 45 2.33 -13.41 5.89
CA ASN A 45 2.89 -14.41 6.79
C ASN A 45 2.44 -14.12 8.23
N ASN A 46 2.72 -15.06 9.13
CA ASN A 46 2.39 -14.95 10.54
C ASN A 46 3.58 -14.47 11.38
N ASN A 47 4.60 -13.89 10.76
CA ASN A 47 5.76 -13.39 11.49
C ASN A 47 5.38 -12.11 12.23
N VAL A 48 5.61 -12.11 13.54
CA VAL A 48 5.43 -10.93 14.39
C VAL A 48 6.72 -10.13 14.39
N ASP A 49 6.64 -8.87 13.97
CA ASP A 49 7.77 -7.95 14.01
C ASP A 49 8.06 -7.58 15.47
N SER A 50 9.27 -7.87 15.94
CA SER A 50 9.67 -7.63 17.34
C SER A 50 9.71 -6.16 17.74
N ALA A 51 9.86 -5.23 16.79
CA ALA A 51 9.86 -3.80 17.06
C ALA A 51 8.45 -3.25 17.29
N THR A 52 7.44 -3.88 16.71
CA THR A 52 6.03 -3.44 16.81
C THR A 52 5.16 -4.35 17.66
N GLY A 53 5.56 -5.60 17.87
CA GLY A 53 4.75 -6.65 18.48
C GLY A 53 3.56 -7.07 17.60
N PHE A 54 3.57 -6.76 16.31
CA PHE A 54 2.46 -7.01 15.39
C PHE A 54 2.94 -7.56 14.04
N TYR A 55 2.01 -8.06 13.23
CA TYR A 55 2.33 -8.53 11.87
C TYR A 55 2.81 -7.38 10.98
N GLN A 56 3.67 -7.70 10.01
CA GLN A 56 4.05 -6.74 8.99
C GLN A 56 2.82 -6.34 8.15
N PRO A 57 2.51 -5.05 8.03
CA PRO A 57 1.36 -4.61 7.25
C PRO A 57 1.63 -4.76 5.75
N LEU A 58 0.61 -5.21 5.01
CA LEU A 58 0.64 -5.22 3.54
C LEU A 58 0.61 -3.80 2.96
N MET A 59 -0.02 -2.87 3.67
CA MET A 59 -0.14 -1.46 3.27
C MET A 59 0.01 -0.52 4.47
N LYS A 60 0.71 0.59 4.27
CA LYS A 60 0.82 1.70 5.22
C LYS A 60 0.37 2.98 4.53
N ILE A 61 -0.52 3.75 5.15
CA ILE A 61 -0.83 5.11 4.71
C ILE A 61 -0.05 6.06 5.61
N ASN A 62 1.05 6.60 5.09
CA ASN A 62 1.85 7.57 5.82
C ASN A 62 1.15 8.93 5.78
N SER A 63 1.22 9.66 6.90
CA SER A 63 0.48 10.90 7.11
C SER A 63 -1.04 10.75 7.05
N ALA A 64 -1.58 9.63 7.53
CA ALA A 64 -3.03 9.37 7.52
C ALA A 64 -3.86 10.40 8.30
N GLN A 65 -3.24 11.16 9.22
CA GLN A 65 -3.92 12.26 9.91
C GLN A 65 -4.38 13.37 8.96
N ASP A 66 -3.72 13.52 7.81
CA ASP A 66 -4.01 14.55 6.81
C ASP A 66 -5.13 14.14 5.83
N LEU A 67 -5.67 12.92 5.96
CA LEU A 67 -6.78 12.46 5.11
C LEU A 67 -8.03 13.30 5.36
N ILE A 68 -8.62 13.77 4.26
CA ILE A 68 -9.97 14.36 4.28
C ILE A 68 -10.94 13.25 4.70
N LYS A 69 -11.78 13.57 5.68
CA LYS A 69 -12.80 12.67 6.20
C LYS A 69 -14.16 13.16 5.70
N ASN A 70 -15.03 12.23 5.34
CA ASN A 70 -16.41 12.46 4.90
C ASN A 70 -16.50 13.52 3.79
#